data_AF-A0A5A7RPI4-F1
#
_entry.id   AF-A0A5A7RPI4-F1
#
_cell.length_a   1.000
_cell.length_b   1.000
_cell.length_c   1.000
_cell.angle_alpha   90.00
_cell.angle_beta   90.00
_cell.angle_gamma   90.00
#
_symmetry.space_group_name_H-M   'P 1'
#
loop_
_entity.id
_entity.type
_entity.pdbx_description
1 polymer ?
#
loop_
_entity_poly.entity_id
_entity_poly.type
_entity_poly.pdbx_seq_one_letter_code
_entity_poly.pdbx_strand_id
1 'polypeptide(L)'
;SNFTIIISAHYDSVEVSPGADDDASGVSCVLMAAKILSKYSFLHTVKFIAFSGEEQGLYGSGCYARDAYEKEENIIAVLQLDGVGHAVSKEGGSKIRISANDASTWITDEAEDIADSYNEIGLQIVRHRNFPGSDHQSFINYGYEGIFFLEYEFNPYYHSAQDTIEHVNISYLTKVCKLAVATLATIANKPVGIMTKIVEPERGAFYIAGRKIMNMDSHNTLIFGKIHASVRIISNEEIRRVEFYFDGELRGVDEEKPYEYVYGKIAFSKHTIKALAYGERNSDINEIDVIVFNIFPKYWLS
;
A
#
# COMPACT_ATOMS: atom_id res chain seq x y z
N SER A 1 16.06 1.09 13.83
CA SER A 1 15.91 0.98 12.37
C SER A 1 15.30 2.26 11.84
N ASN A 2 15.72 2.74 10.67
CA ASN A 2 15.12 3.91 10.04
C ASN A 2 13.98 3.41 9.13
N PHE A 3 12.74 3.77 9.46
CA PHE A 3 11.57 3.43 8.65
C PHE A 3 11.37 4.51 7.57
N THR A 4 10.67 4.16 6.50
CA THR A 4 10.40 5.06 5.38
C THR A 4 8.89 5.20 5.17
N ILE A 5 8.45 6.43 4.94
CA ILE A 5 7.09 6.74 4.49
C ILE A 5 7.20 7.49 3.17
N ILE A 6 6.30 7.18 2.26
CA ILE A 6 6.28 7.75 0.91
C ILE A 6 5.00 8.54 0.72
N ILE A 7 5.12 9.72 0.13
CA ILE A 7 4.01 10.38 -0.56
C ILE A 7 4.35 10.42 -2.04
N SER A 8 3.41 10.03 -2.88
CA SER A 8 3.64 9.88 -4.30
C SER A 8 2.45 10.26 -5.17
N ALA A 9 2.77 10.45 -6.44
CA ALA A 9 1.90 10.78 -7.57
C ALA A 9 2.62 10.30 -8.85
N HIS A 10 1.97 10.34 -10.02
CA HIS A 10 2.67 10.11 -11.30
C HIS A 10 2.73 11.39 -12.12
N TYR A 11 3.84 11.58 -12.86
CA TYR A 11 4.02 12.79 -13.66
C TYR A 11 3.80 12.57 -15.17
N ASP A 12 3.69 11.32 -15.62
CA ASP A 12 3.31 11.02 -16.98
C ASP A 12 1.81 11.14 -17.19
N SER A 13 1.41 11.25 -18.47
CA SER A 13 0.02 11.27 -18.91
C SER A 13 -0.05 10.57 -20.27
N VAL A 14 -1.26 10.25 -20.74
CA VAL A 14 -1.48 9.72 -22.09
C VAL A 14 -1.20 10.76 -23.18
N GLU A 15 -0.83 10.32 -24.38
CA GLU A 15 -0.34 11.19 -25.47
C GLU A 15 -1.22 12.40 -25.80
N VAL A 16 -2.54 12.24 -25.69
CA VAL A 16 -3.53 13.29 -26.06
C VAL A 16 -3.88 14.22 -24.91
N SER A 17 -3.47 13.91 -23.68
CA SER A 17 -3.90 14.59 -22.46
C SER A 17 -2.86 15.59 -21.96
N PRO A 18 -3.26 16.83 -21.61
CA PRO A 18 -2.40 17.72 -20.85
C PRO A 18 -2.15 17.24 -19.41
N GLY A 19 -3.01 16.36 -18.88
CA GLY A 19 -2.83 15.70 -17.58
C GLY A 19 -2.95 16.64 -16.38
N ALA A 20 -3.85 17.63 -16.44
CA ALA A 20 -3.96 18.65 -15.40
C ALA A 20 -4.48 18.08 -14.07
N ASP A 21 -5.51 17.25 -14.13
CA ASP A 21 -6.03 16.53 -12.99
C ASP A 21 -5.32 15.18 -12.81
N ASP A 22 -5.00 14.52 -13.93
CA ASP A 22 -4.38 13.20 -14.03
C ASP A 22 -2.98 13.27 -14.70
N ASP A 23 -1.90 13.50 -13.95
CA ASP A 23 -1.85 13.66 -12.49
C ASP A 23 -0.99 14.84 -12.03
N ALA A 24 -1.01 15.96 -12.78
CA ALA A 24 -0.39 17.19 -12.30
C ALA A 24 -0.99 17.68 -10.97
N SER A 25 -2.24 17.31 -10.66
CA SER A 25 -2.89 17.61 -9.38
C SER A 25 -2.20 16.89 -8.21
N GLY A 26 -1.95 15.58 -8.29
CA GLY A 26 -1.21 14.81 -7.30
C GLY A 26 0.24 15.26 -7.18
N VAL A 27 0.93 15.46 -8.32
CA VAL A 27 2.32 15.96 -8.36
C VAL A 27 2.44 17.31 -7.66
N SER A 28 1.47 18.21 -7.85
CA SER A 28 1.47 19.50 -7.17
C SER A 28 1.40 19.35 -5.64
N CYS A 29 0.64 18.37 -5.14
CA CYS A 29 0.56 18.05 -3.72
C CYS A 29 1.88 17.49 -3.19
N VAL A 30 2.53 16.58 -3.93
CA VAL A 30 3.84 16.00 -3.57
C VAL A 30 4.91 17.09 -3.47
N LEU A 31 4.98 18.00 -4.45
CA LEU A 31 5.91 19.12 -4.44
C LEU A 31 5.64 20.09 -3.27
N MET A 32 4.37 20.35 -2.97
CA MET A 32 3.99 21.17 -1.83
C MET A 32 4.33 20.51 -0.49
N ALA A 33 4.12 19.19 -0.37
CA ALA A 33 4.55 18.41 0.78
C ALA A 33 6.05 18.55 1.01
N ALA A 34 6.87 18.36 -0.04
CA ALA A 34 8.33 18.49 0.04
C ALA A 34 8.74 19.91 0.49
N LYS A 35 8.12 20.94 -0.10
CA LYS A 35 8.41 22.35 0.24
C LYS A 35 8.07 22.70 1.69
N ILE A 36 6.97 22.17 2.23
CA ILE A 36 6.54 22.45 3.61
C ILE A 36 7.37 21.63 4.60
N LEU A 37 7.44 20.32 4.38
CA LEU A 37 8.00 19.37 5.34
C LEU A 37 9.52 19.36 5.39
N SER A 38 10.21 19.85 4.35
CA SER A 38 11.69 20.05 4.36
C SER A 38 12.20 20.98 5.46
N LYS A 39 11.31 21.76 6.10
CA LYS A 39 11.62 22.64 7.22
C LYS A 39 11.56 21.95 8.58
N TYR A 40 11.20 20.67 8.61
CA TYR A 40 10.96 19.89 9.82
C TYR A 40 11.84 18.64 9.83
N SER A 41 11.89 17.99 10.99
CA SER A 41 12.53 16.69 11.16
C SER A 41 11.52 15.71 11.74
N PHE A 42 11.64 14.45 11.34
CA PHE A 42 10.68 13.40 11.66
C PHE A 42 11.41 12.20 12.28
N LEU A 43 10.65 11.33 12.93
CA LEU A 43 11.19 10.07 13.47
C LEU A 43 11.61 9.12 12.33
N HIS A 44 10.93 9.21 11.19
CA HIS A 44 11.13 8.35 10.03
C HIS A 44 11.59 9.15 8.81
N THR A 45 12.19 8.45 7.85
CA THR A 45 12.53 9.02 6.55
C THR A 45 11.26 9.27 5.74
N VAL A 46 11.12 10.48 5.18
CA VAL A 46 10.04 10.83 4.26
C VAL A 46 10.60 10.93 2.85
N LYS A 47 10.04 10.16 1.91
CA LYS A 47 10.34 10.25 0.48
C LYS A 47 9.17 10.90 -0.25
N PHE A 48 9.49 11.82 -1.16
CA PHE A 48 8.55 12.48 -2.06
C PHE A 48 8.86 11.99 -3.47
N ILE A 49 7.91 11.32 -4.13
CA ILE A 49 8.19 10.64 -5.40
C ILE A 49 7.14 11.01 -6.44
N ALA A 50 7.57 11.36 -7.64
CA ALA A 50 6.72 11.44 -8.82
C ALA A 50 7.12 10.31 -9.77
N PHE A 51 6.25 9.32 -9.97
CA PHE A 51 6.53 8.15 -10.80
C PHE A 51 6.33 8.44 -12.28
N SER A 52 7.03 7.65 -13.10
CA SER A 52 6.89 7.65 -14.55
C SER A 52 6.26 6.34 -14.99
N GLY A 53 5.50 6.38 -16.07
CA GLY A 53 4.95 5.20 -16.72
C GLY A 53 3.85 4.51 -15.91
N GLU A 54 3.11 5.28 -15.11
CA GLU A 54 1.86 4.82 -14.47
C GLU A 54 0.90 4.37 -15.58
N GLU A 55 0.73 5.23 -16.58
CA GLU A 55 -0.25 5.11 -17.66
C GLU A 55 0.08 3.99 -18.66
N GLN A 56 1.28 3.43 -18.56
CA GLN A 56 1.71 2.27 -19.33
C GLN A 56 1.68 0.97 -18.53
N GLY A 57 1.09 1.00 -17.33
CA GLY A 57 0.93 -0.16 -16.45
C GLY A 57 1.86 -0.15 -15.25
N LEU A 58 1.96 0.98 -14.54
CA LEU A 58 2.67 1.13 -13.27
C LEU A 58 4.19 0.82 -13.37
N TYR A 59 4.84 1.12 -14.49
CA TYR A 59 6.23 0.70 -14.71
C TYR A 59 7.21 1.31 -13.71
N GLY A 60 7.12 2.61 -13.45
CA GLY A 60 8.03 3.30 -12.53
C GLY A 60 7.87 2.83 -11.10
N SER A 61 6.65 2.83 -10.58
CA SER A 61 6.36 2.36 -9.22
C SER A 61 6.61 0.86 -9.06
N GLY A 62 6.30 0.06 -10.09
CA GLY A 62 6.55 -1.38 -10.11
C GLY A 62 8.04 -1.71 -10.01
N CYS A 63 8.88 -1.02 -10.78
CA CYS A 63 10.33 -1.16 -10.69
C CYS A 63 10.84 -0.72 -9.32
N TYR A 64 10.36 0.44 -8.82
CA TYR A 64 10.79 0.96 -7.53
C TYR A 64 10.41 0.04 -6.36
N ALA A 65 9.17 -0.45 -6.32
CA ALA A 65 8.67 -1.31 -5.25
C ALA A 65 9.39 -2.66 -5.23
N ARG A 66 9.69 -3.24 -6.40
CA ARG A 66 10.53 -4.44 -6.51
C ARG A 66 11.94 -4.20 -5.96
N ASP A 67 12.59 -3.14 -6.43
CA ASP A 67 13.93 -2.77 -5.97
C ASP A 67 13.99 -2.54 -4.45
N ALA A 68 12.96 -1.89 -3.89
CA ALA A 68 12.84 -1.66 -2.46
C ALA A 68 12.66 -2.99 -1.69
N TYR A 69 11.85 -3.91 -2.22
CA TYR A 69 11.65 -5.24 -1.65
C TYR A 69 12.96 -6.06 -1.63
N GLU A 70 13.68 -6.09 -2.76
CA GLU A 70 14.96 -6.79 -2.89
C GLU A 70 16.06 -6.20 -1.98
N LYS A 71 16.00 -4.90 -1.69
CA LYS A 71 16.90 -4.22 -0.74
C LYS A 71 16.43 -4.30 0.71
N GLU A 72 15.34 -5.02 0.97
CA GLU A 72 14.68 -5.11 2.27
C GLU A 72 14.36 -3.74 2.93
N GLU A 73 13.99 -2.74 2.13
CA GLU A 73 13.61 -1.43 2.68
C GLU A 73 12.43 -1.56 3.65
N ASN A 74 12.47 -0.79 4.75
CA ASN A 74 11.40 -0.74 5.74
C ASN A 74 10.41 0.38 5.41
N ILE A 75 9.73 0.26 4.27
CA ILE A 75 8.63 1.17 3.88
C ILE A 75 7.39 0.77 4.68
N ILE A 76 6.76 1.72 5.36
CA ILE A 76 5.66 1.45 6.31
C ILE A 76 4.35 2.07 5.87
N ALA A 77 4.39 3.06 4.99
CA ALA A 77 3.21 3.69 4.45
C ALA A 77 3.55 4.35 3.12
N VAL A 78 2.62 4.23 2.18
CA VAL A 78 2.63 4.92 0.89
C VAL A 78 1.31 5.65 0.72
N LEU A 79 1.36 6.97 0.58
CA LEU A 79 0.21 7.81 0.29
C LEU A 79 0.28 8.19 -1.19
N GLN A 80 -0.49 7.50 -2.04
CA GLN A 80 -0.63 7.85 -3.45
C GLN A 80 -1.75 8.86 -3.63
N LEU A 81 -1.47 9.94 -4.34
CA LEU A 81 -2.46 10.90 -4.82
C LEU A 81 -2.51 10.78 -6.35
N ASP A 82 -3.69 10.54 -6.89
CA ASP A 82 -3.90 10.43 -8.33
C ASP A 82 -5.37 10.80 -8.63
N GLY A 83 -5.57 11.78 -9.51
CA GLY A 83 -6.88 12.38 -9.79
C GLY A 83 -7.49 12.99 -8.53
N VAL A 84 -6.88 14.06 -8.02
CA VAL A 84 -7.25 14.69 -6.73
C VAL A 84 -7.68 16.15 -6.86
N GLY A 85 -7.92 16.62 -8.08
CA GLY A 85 -8.17 18.01 -8.41
C GLY A 85 -9.61 18.32 -8.85
N HIS A 86 -10.40 17.35 -9.30
CA HIS A 86 -11.73 17.59 -9.85
C HIS A 86 -12.82 17.61 -8.77
N ALA A 87 -13.61 18.68 -8.78
CA ALA A 87 -14.84 18.79 -8.00
C ALA A 87 -15.72 19.90 -8.57
N VAL A 88 -16.95 19.56 -8.94
CA VAL A 88 -17.92 20.49 -9.52
C VAL A 88 -19.04 20.79 -8.53
N SER A 89 -19.58 19.76 -7.85
CA SER A 89 -20.66 19.97 -6.90
C SER A 89 -20.16 20.36 -5.52
N LYS A 90 -21.07 20.93 -4.71
CA LYS A 90 -20.80 21.20 -3.29
C LYS A 90 -20.48 19.91 -2.54
N GLU A 91 -21.10 18.79 -2.90
CA GLU A 91 -20.85 17.49 -2.28
C GLU A 91 -19.44 17.00 -2.63
N GLY A 92 -19.09 16.98 -3.93
CA GLY A 92 -17.76 16.61 -4.40
C GLY A 92 -16.65 17.43 -3.76
N GLY A 93 -16.84 18.76 -3.69
CA GLY A 93 -15.88 19.68 -3.04
C GLY A 93 -15.74 19.54 -1.51
N SER A 94 -16.49 18.62 -0.90
CA SER A 94 -16.48 18.30 0.53
C SER A 94 -16.16 16.85 0.84
N LYS A 95 -15.88 16.01 -0.18
CA LYS A 95 -15.60 14.59 0.00
C LYS A 95 -14.33 14.19 -0.76
N ILE A 96 -13.59 13.24 -0.21
CA ILE A 96 -12.46 12.59 -0.86
C ILE A 96 -12.59 11.09 -0.62
N ARG A 97 -12.20 10.26 -1.59
CA ARG A 97 -12.18 8.82 -1.41
C ARG A 97 -10.77 8.36 -1.03
N ILE A 98 -10.70 7.37 -0.15
CA ILE A 98 -9.45 6.67 0.15
C ILE A 98 -9.69 5.18 -0.05
N SER A 99 -8.91 4.57 -0.93
CA SER A 99 -8.89 3.11 -1.14
C SER A 99 -7.73 2.48 -0.40
N ALA A 100 -7.99 1.39 0.34
CA ALA A 100 -7.01 0.68 1.14
C ALA A 100 -7.35 -0.81 1.23
N ASN A 101 -6.34 -1.67 1.38
CA ASN A 101 -6.54 -3.07 1.79
C ASN A 101 -6.56 -3.16 3.32
N ASP A 102 -6.88 -4.35 3.84
CA ASP A 102 -7.03 -4.57 5.29
C ASP A 102 -5.74 -4.20 6.07
N ALA A 103 -4.57 -4.38 5.47
CA ALA A 103 -3.30 -4.01 6.10
C ALA A 103 -3.03 -2.50 6.15
N SER A 104 -3.64 -1.72 5.25
CA SER A 104 -3.37 -0.29 5.12
C SER A 104 -4.44 0.58 5.77
N THR A 105 -5.49 0.00 6.38
CA THR A 105 -6.64 0.79 6.89
C THR A 105 -6.25 1.75 8.01
N TRP A 106 -5.21 1.45 8.78
CA TRP A 106 -4.75 2.35 9.84
C TRP A 106 -4.26 3.69 9.26
N ILE A 107 -3.72 3.72 8.04
CA ILE A 107 -3.33 4.98 7.36
C ILE A 107 -4.59 5.81 7.05
N THR A 108 -5.69 5.15 6.68
CA THR A 108 -7.00 5.79 6.48
C THR A 108 -7.59 6.28 7.79
N ASP A 109 -7.44 5.52 8.88
CA ASP A 109 -7.86 5.93 10.24
C ASP A 109 -7.15 7.23 10.63
N GLU A 110 -5.84 7.31 10.40
CA GLU A 110 -5.04 8.53 10.64
C GLU A 110 -5.50 9.72 9.80
N ALA A 111 -5.89 9.49 8.55
CA ALA A 111 -6.43 10.55 7.70
C ALA A 111 -7.80 11.05 8.20
N GLU A 112 -8.67 10.16 8.68
CA GLU A 112 -9.96 10.53 9.28
C GLU A 112 -9.79 11.32 10.58
N ASP A 113 -8.91 10.88 11.48
CA ASP A 113 -8.61 11.62 12.71
C ASP A 113 -8.10 13.04 12.41
N ILE A 114 -7.30 13.21 11.36
CA ILE A 114 -6.82 14.52 10.91
C ILE A 114 -7.95 15.37 10.33
N ALA A 115 -8.80 14.79 9.48
CA ALA A 115 -9.95 15.50 8.91
C ALA A 115 -10.91 16.01 10.01
N ASP A 116 -11.15 15.20 11.03
CA ASP A 116 -12.02 15.53 12.17
C ASP A 116 -11.37 16.55 13.13
N SER A 117 -10.06 16.43 13.35
CA SER A 117 -9.32 17.33 14.26
C SER A 117 -9.13 18.73 13.67
N TYR A 118 -8.95 18.84 12.35
CA TYR A 118 -8.70 20.09 11.64
C TYR A 118 -9.90 20.44 10.75
N ASN A 119 -10.98 20.92 11.38
CA ASN A 119 -12.24 21.29 10.72
C ASN A 119 -12.06 22.23 9.51
N GLU A 120 -10.98 23.02 9.45
CA GLU A 120 -10.63 23.87 8.31
C GLU A 120 -10.25 23.12 7.03
N ILE A 121 -9.93 21.83 7.11
CA ILE A 121 -9.75 20.95 5.94
C ILE A 121 -11.09 20.82 5.22
N GLY A 122 -12.17 20.60 5.96
CA GLY A 122 -13.52 20.55 5.41
C GLY A 122 -13.71 19.49 4.33
N LEU A 123 -13.11 18.31 4.54
CA LEU A 123 -13.28 17.10 3.74
C LEU A 123 -13.79 15.97 4.64
N GLN A 124 -14.78 15.23 4.15
CA GLN A 124 -15.17 13.93 4.68
C GLN A 124 -14.49 12.84 3.85
N ILE A 125 -13.88 11.86 4.51
CA ILE A 125 -13.32 10.70 3.83
C ILE A 125 -14.42 9.66 3.56
N VAL A 126 -14.39 9.11 2.34
CA VAL A 126 -15.24 8.00 1.91
C VAL A 126 -14.34 6.79 1.67
N ARG A 127 -14.44 5.79 2.54
CA ARG A 127 -13.62 4.58 2.44
C ARG A 127 -14.06 3.69 1.30
N HIS A 128 -13.08 3.21 0.53
CA HIS A 128 -13.26 2.19 -0.50
C HIS A 128 -12.32 1.01 -0.26
N ARG A 129 -12.75 -0.18 -0.70
CA ARG A 129 -11.85 -1.33 -0.75
C ARG A 129 -10.77 -1.10 -1.80
N ASN A 130 -9.57 -1.60 -1.54
CA ASN A 130 -8.47 -1.56 -2.49
C ASN A 130 -8.87 -2.05 -3.88
N PHE A 131 -8.40 -1.34 -4.90
CA PHE A 131 -8.42 -1.78 -6.28
C PHE A 131 -7.13 -1.32 -6.97
N PRO A 132 -6.65 -2.06 -7.99
CA PRO A 132 -5.35 -1.80 -8.62
C PRO A 132 -5.43 -0.63 -9.61
N GLY A 133 -5.74 0.57 -9.11
CA GLY A 133 -6.03 1.74 -9.93
C GLY A 133 -4.93 2.80 -10.02
N SER A 134 -3.82 2.65 -9.29
CA SER A 134 -2.71 3.62 -9.28
C SER A 134 -1.45 3.00 -8.64
N ASP A 135 -0.35 3.75 -8.55
CA ASP A 135 0.98 3.27 -8.12
C ASP A 135 1.05 2.63 -6.73
N HIS A 136 0.15 2.98 -5.80
CA HIS A 136 0.05 2.32 -4.48
C HIS A 136 -0.03 0.79 -4.59
N GLN A 137 -0.65 0.29 -5.66
CA GLN A 137 -0.81 -1.14 -5.88
C GLN A 137 0.55 -1.84 -6.07
N SER A 138 1.53 -1.18 -6.69
CA SER A 138 2.90 -1.72 -6.84
C SER A 138 3.51 -2.02 -5.47
N PHE A 139 3.25 -1.18 -4.47
CA PHE A 139 3.75 -1.36 -3.10
C PHE A 139 3.00 -2.47 -2.36
N ILE A 140 1.66 -2.50 -2.47
CA ILE A 140 0.83 -3.58 -1.90
C ILE A 140 1.22 -4.95 -2.45
N ASN A 141 1.51 -5.03 -3.76
CA ASN A 141 1.97 -6.25 -4.41
C ASN A 141 3.27 -6.80 -3.77
N TYR A 142 4.14 -5.91 -3.29
CA TYR A 142 5.37 -6.25 -2.57
C TYR A 142 5.24 -6.27 -1.04
N GLY A 143 4.00 -6.20 -0.53
CA GLY A 143 3.69 -6.38 0.90
C GLY A 143 3.93 -5.15 1.77
N TYR A 144 4.09 -3.99 1.13
CA TYR A 144 4.08 -2.71 1.81
C TYR A 144 2.64 -2.21 1.96
N GLU A 145 2.41 -1.37 2.96
CA GLU A 145 1.11 -0.76 3.20
C GLU A 145 0.99 0.55 2.43
N GLY A 146 -0.14 0.75 1.77
CA GLY A 146 -0.38 1.88 0.90
C GLY A 146 -1.86 2.22 0.76
N ILE A 147 -2.14 3.51 0.63
CA ILE A 147 -3.48 4.03 0.37
C ILE A 147 -3.50 4.89 -0.88
N PHE A 148 -4.68 4.99 -1.49
CA PHE A 148 -4.93 5.75 -2.69
C PHE A 148 -5.98 6.84 -2.43
N PHE A 149 -5.54 8.09 -2.42
CA PHE A 149 -6.41 9.26 -2.45
C PHE A 149 -6.89 9.49 -3.88
N LEU A 150 -8.21 9.51 -4.06
CA LEU A 150 -8.84 9.88 -5.33
C LEU A 150 -10.07 10.74 -5.06
N GLU A 151 -10.37 11.63 -5.98
CA GLU A 151 -11.53 12.50 -5.92
C GLU A 151 -12.87 11.76 -5.81
N TYR A 152 -13.85 12.44 -5.20
CA TYR A 152 -15.20 11.89 -5.06
C TYR A 152 -16.02 11.98 -6.36
N GLU A 153 -15.82 13.02 -7.16
CA GLU A 153 -16.48 13.16 -8.46
C GLU A 153 -15.46 12.83 -9.53
N PHE A 154 -15.66 11.74 -10.27
CA PHE A 154 -14.75 11.36 -11.33
C PHE A 154 -14.73 12.41 -12.43
N ASN A 155 -13.54 12.87 -12.79
CA ASN A 155 -13.30 13.79 -13.89
C ASN A 155 -13.73 13.18 -15.24
N PRO A 156 -14.78 13.72 -15.90
CA PRO A 156 -15.24 13.21 -17.19
C PRO A 156 -14.26 13.49 -18.34
N TYR A 157 -13.20 14.26 -18.10
CA TYR A 157 -12.16 14.60 -19.07
C TYR A 157 -10.90 13.74 -18.92
N TYR A 158 -10.89 12.76 -18.03
CA TYR A 158 -9.81 11.77 -17.87
C TYR A 158 -9.34 11.23 -19.23
N HIS A 159 -8.02 11.15 -19.41
CA HIS A 159 -7.37 10.67 -20.65
C HIS A 159 -7.79 11.39 -21.93
N SER A 160 -8.14 12.67 -21.84
CA SER A 160 -8.58 13.45 -22.98
C SER A 160 -7.83 14.76 -23.11
N ALA A 161 -7.88 15.36 -24.30
CA ALA A 161 -7.34 16.69 -24.56
C ALA A 161 -8.01 17.80 -23.73
N GLN A 162 -9.11 17.48 -23.05
CA GLN A 162 -9.83 18.40 -22.17
C GLN A 162 -9.36 18.32 -20.72
N ASP A 163 -8.50 17.36 -20.32
CA ASP A 163 -7.95 17.34 -18.97
C ASP A 163 -6.97 18.51 -18.77
N THR A 164 -7.54 19.66 -18.44
CA THR A 164 -6.93 20.98 -18.47
C THR A 164 -7.15 21.67 -17.13
N ILE A 165 -6.32 22.66 -16.83
CA ILE A 165 -6.34 23.36 -15.53
C ILE A 165 -7.70 24.02 -15.23
N GLU A 166 -8.46 24.35 -16.26
CA GLU A 166 -9.83 24.88 -16.18
C GLU A 166 -10.83 23.91 -15.52
N HIS A 167 -10.52 22.61 -15.49
CA HIS A 167 -11.33 21.57 -14.85
C HIS A 167 -10.79 21.13 -13.49
N VAL A 168 -9.68 21.72 -13.05
CA VAL A 168 -9.13 21.53 -11.70
C VAL A 168 -9.74 22.56 -10.74
N ASN A 169 -10.37 22.07 -9.68
CA ASN A 169 -10.86 22.91 -8.60
C ASN A 169 -9.74 23.16 -7.58
N ILE A 170 -9.02 24.27 -7.75
CA ILE A 170 -7.87 24.65 -6.91
C ILE A 170 -8.23 24.74 -5.41
N SER A 171 -9.46 25.17 -5.07
CA SER A 171 -9.89 25.25 -3.67
C SER A 171 -10.08 23.84 -3.07
N TYR A 172 -10.61 22.90 -3.84
CA TYR A 172 -10.73 21.50 -3.45
C TYR A 172 -9.34 20.84 -3.34
N LEU A 173 -8.52 20.94 -4.37
CA LEU A 173 -7.15 20.40 -4.40
C LEU A 173 -6.32 20.90 -3.20
N THR A 174 -6.49 22.17 -2.81
CA THR A 174 -5.83 22.72 -1.61
C THR A 174 -6.23 21.99 -0.34
N LYS A 175 -7.49 21.58 -0.19
CA LYS A 175 -7.96 20.79 0.96
C LYS A 175 -7.35 19.39 0.94
N VAL A 176 -7.34 18.74 -0.23
CA VAL A 176 -6.76 17.40 -0.38
C VAL A 176 -5.27 17.42 -0.07
N CYS A 177 -4.54 18.41 -0.59
CA CYS A 177 -3.12 18.62 -0.28
C CYS A 177 -2.89 18.80 1.22
N LYS A 178 -3.70 19.61 1.91
CA LYS A 178 -3.59 19.79 3.36
C LYS A 178 -3.79 18.49 4.12
N LEU A 179 -4.83 17.72 3.77
CA LEU A 179 -5.12 16.44 4.38
C LEU A 179 -3.94 15.48 4.21
N ALA A 180 -3.51 15.23 2.97
CA ALA A 180 -2.41 14.30 2.69
C ALA A 180 -1.09 14.71 3.37
N VAL A 181 -0.75 16.01 3.37
CA VAL A 181 0.46 16.53 4.04
C VAL A 181 0.37 16.38 5.56
N ALA A 182 -0.80 16.65 6.16
CA ALA A 182 -1.00 16.50 7.59
C ALA A 182 -0.99 15.02 8.03
N THR A 183 -1.60 14.13 7.26
CA THR A 183 -1.53 12.68 7.47
C THR A 183 -0.08 12.20 7.38
N LEU A 184 0.64 12.58 6.32
CA LEU A 184 2.06 12.24 6.13
C LEU A 184 2.92 12.69 7.32
N ALA A 185 2.80 13.94 7.73
CA ALA A 185 3.57 14.51 8.84
C ALA A 185 3.26 13.80 10.17
N THR A 186 1.99 13.44 10.40
CA THR A 186 1.54 12.75 11.60
C THR A 186 2.15 11.36 11.68
N ILE A 187 2.02 10.56 10.62
CA ILE A 187 2.57 9.20 10.57
C ILE A 187 4.10 9.22 10.65
N ALA A 188 4.75 10.18 9.97
CA ALA A 188 6.21 10.34 10.01
C ALA A 188 6.77 10.67 11.39
N ASN A 189 5.94 11.16 12.30
CA ASN A 189 6.32 11.49 13.66
C ASN A 189 5.77 10.51 14.71
N LYS A 190 5.17 9.39 14.30
CA LYS A 190 4.62 8.36 15.20
C LYS A 190 5.57 7.16 15.28
N PRO A 191 5.89 6.62 16.48
CA PRO A 191 6.65 5.38 16.60
C PRO A 191 5.94 4.21 15.93
N VAL A 192 6.70 3.32 15.27
CA VAL A 192 6.15 2.04 14.77
C VAL A 192 6.01 1.08 15.95
N GLY A 193 4.80 0.57 16.18
CA GLY A 193 4.50 -0.42 17.20
C GLY A 193 5.01 -1.80 16.80
N ILE A 194 4.31 -2.42 15.83
CA ILE A 194 4.63 -3.73 15.26
C ILE A 194 4.62 -3.57 13.73
N MET A 195 5.58 -4.22 13.08
CA MET A 195 5.59 -4.43 11.64
C MET A 195 5.85 -5.91 11.37
N THR A 196 4.95 -6.51 10.61
CA THR A 196 4.87 -7.91 10.24
C THR A 196 5.26 -8.04 8.79
N LYS A 197 6.23 -8.91 8.51
CA LYS A 197 6.66 -9.21 7.14
C LYS A 197 6.58 -10.70 6.92
N ILE A 198 5.75 -11.14 5.97
CA ILE A 198 5.85 -12.51 5.46
C ILE A 198 7.15 -12.59 4.67
N VAL A 199 8.09 -13.40 5.14
CA VAL A 199 9.41 -13.62 4.52
C VAL A 199 9.47 -14.92 3.75
N GLU A 200 8.60 -15.87 4.08
CA GLU A 200 8.32 -17.04 3.24
C GLU A 200 6.81 -17.23 3.13
N PRO A 201 6.24 -17.54 1.96
CA PRO A 201 6.95 -17.56 0.67
C PRO A 201 7.35 -16.14 0.24
N GLU A 202 8.51 -16.01 -0.38
CA GLU A 202 8.98 -14.73 -0.93
C GLU A 202 8.07 -14.28 -2.08
N ARG A 203 7.94 -12.97 -2.24
CA ARG A 203 7.16 -12.36 -3.32
C ARG A 203 7.91 -12.49 -4.62
N GLY A 204 7.20 -12.88 -5.67
CA GLY A 204 7.82 -13.09 -6.97
C GLY A 204 8.75 -14.28 -7.05
N ALA A 205 8.57 -15.30 -6.21
CA ALA A 205 9.42 -16.48 -6.21
C ALA A 205 8.67 -17.73 -6.70
N PHE A 206 9.44 -18.66 -7.27
CA PHE A 206 8.96 -19.97 -7.69
C PHE A 206 9.45 -21.05 -6.74
N TYR A 207 8.53 -21.83 -6.19
CA TYR A 207 8.78 -22.89 -5.23
C TYR A 207 8.36 -24.27 -5.76
N ILE A 208 9.18 -25.29 -5.49
CA ILE A 208 8.84 -26.70 -5.67
C ILE A 208 9.17 -27.44 -4.38
N ALA A 209 8.22 -28.22 -3.85
CA ALA A 209 8.41 -29.05 -2.65
C ALA A 209 8.90 -28.27 -1.41
N GLY A 210 8.48 -27.00 -1.25
CA GLY A 210 8.96 -26.14 -0.17
C GLY A 210 10.37 -25.59 -0.35
N ARG A 211 10.98 -25.75 -1.54
CA ARG A 211 12.27 -25.15 -1.88
C ARG A 211 12.09 -24.05 -2.91
N LYS A 212 12.66 -22.88 -2.63
CA LYS A 212 12.76 -21.79 -3.62
C LYS A 212 13.70 -22.23 -4.74
N ILE A 213 13.20 -22.18 -5.98
CA ILE A 213 13.94 -22.57 -7.19
C ILE A 213 14.57 -21.34 -7.85
N MET A 214 13.80 -20.26 -7.98
CA MET A 214 14.26 -19.00 -8.59
C MET A 214 13.36 -17.83 -8.19
N ASN A 215 13.89 -16.62 -8.35
CA ASN A 215 13.08 -15.41 -8.43
C ASN A 215 12.49 -15.29 -9.84
N MET A 216 11.36 -14.62 -9.94
CA MET A 216 10.62 -14.33 -11.15
C MET A 216 10.59 -12.82 -11.38
N ASP A 217 10.49 -12.42 -12.64
CA ASP A 217 10.29 -11.03 -13.03
C ASP A 217 8.81 -10.62 -12.88
N SER A 218 8.24 -10.85 -11.70
CA SER A 218 6.84 -10.57 -11.36
C SER A 218 6.70 -10.57 -9.85
N HIS A 219 5.69 -9.89 -9.30
CA HIS A 219 5.33 -10.00 -7.89
C HIS A 219 4.60 -11.32 -7.55
N ASN A 220 4.13 -12.06 -8.56
CA ASN A 220 3.36 -13.29 -8.34
C ASN A 220 4.26 -14.43 -7.86
N THR A 221 3.87 -15.05 -6.75
CA THR A 221 4.57 -16.21 -6.18
C THR A 221 3.88 -17.50 -6.60
N LEU A 222 4.64 -18.43 -7.18
CA LEU A 222 4.14 -19.74 -7.63
C LEU A 222 4.68 -20.86 -6.75
N ILE A 223 3.79 -21.73 -6.27
CA ILE A 223 4.12 -22.79 -5.32
C ILE A 223 3.59 -24.13 -5.84
N PHE A 224 4.51 -25.08 -6.10
CA PHE A 224 4.18 -26.47 -6.40
C PHE A 224 4.51 -27.34 -5.18
N GLY A 225 3.48 -27.82 -4.50
CA GLY A 225 3.60 -28.66 -3.31
C GLY A 225 3.29 -27.92 -2.00
N LYS A 226 4.04 -28.24 -0.94
CA LYS A 226 3.77 -27.69 0.40
C LYS A 226 3.84 -26.17 0.40
N ILE A 227 2.85 -25.57 1.06
CA ILE A 227 2.86 -24.14 1.36
C ILE A 227 3.42 -24.00 2.78
N HIS A 228 4.48 -23.23 2.91
CA HIS A 228 5.08 -22.85 4.18
C HIS A 228 5.04 -21.33 4.28
N ALA A 229 4.67 -20.80 5.44
CA ALA A 229 4.75 -19.38 5.74
C ALA A 229 5.67 -19.14 6.93
N SER A 230 6.57 -18.17 6.81
CA SER A 230 7.45 -17.71 7.88
C SER A 230 7.38 -16.19 7.96
N VAL A 231 7.37 -15.67 9.19
CA VAL A 231 7.11 -14.25 9.45
C VAL A 231 8.24 -13.64 10.25
N ARG A 232 8.75 -12.50 9.76
CA ARG A 232 9.67 -11.63 10.49
C ARG A 232 8.88 -10.48 11.09
N ILE A 233 9.08 -10.22 12.39
CA ILE A 233 8.44 -9.11 13.09
C ILE A 233 9.48 -8.12 13.58
N ILE A 234 9.27 -6.83 13.26
CA ILE A 234 9.99 -5.70 13.84
C ILE A 234 9.04 -5.04 14.82
N SER A 235 9.37 -5.05 16.11
CA SER A 235 8.48 -4.55 17.16
C SER A 235 9.25 -3.86 18.28
N ASN A 236 8.61 -2.87 18.91
CA ASN A 236 9.08 -2.25 20.15
C ASN A 236 8.52 -2.91 21.42
N GLU A 237 7.68 -3.93 21.27
CA GLU A 237 7.08 -4.72 22.34
C GLU A 237 7.16 -6.23 22.09
N GLU A 238 6.92 -7.01 23.14
CA GLU A 238 6.87 -8.46 23.04
C GLU A 238 5.68 -8.92 22.19
N ILE A 239 5.92 -9.95 21.37
CA ILE A 239 4.89 -10.55 20.52
C ILE A 239 4.37 -11.78 21.25
N ARG A 240 3.08 -11.74 21.58
CA ARG A 240 2.40 -12.82 22.31
C ARG A 240 2.11 -14.00 21.39
N ARG A 241 1.68 -13.72 20.16
CA ARG A 241 1.37 -14.74 19.15
C ARG A 241 1.31 -14.19 17.73
N VAL A 242 1.41 -15.09 16.77
CA VAL A 242 1.11 -14.87 15.36
C VAL A 242 0.02 -15.83 14.92
N GLU A 243 -1.02 -15.31 14.32
CA GLU A 243 -2.11 -16.09 13.74
C GLU A 243 -1.91 -16.20 12.21
N PHE A 244 -2.01 -17.43 11.70
CA PHE A 244 -1.84 -17.76 10.29
C PHE A 244 -3.17 -18.13 9.66
N TYR A 245 -3.52 -17.42 8.59
CA TYR A 245 -4.76 -17.58 7.84
C TYR A 245 -4.47 -18.07 6.41
N PHE A 246 -5.41 -18.81 5.84
CA PHE A 246 -5.40 -19.21 4.43
C PHE A 246 -6.81 -19.12 3.86
N ASP A 247 -6.99 -18.24 2.87
CA ASP A 247 -8.28 -17.86 2.29
C ASP A 247 -9.28 -17.38 3.35
N GLY A 248 -8.81 -16.52 4.27
CA GLY A 248 -9.62 -15.94 5.34
C GLY A 248 -9.91 -16.85 6.53
N GLU A 249 -9.61 -18.15 6.43
CA GLU A 249 -9.79 -19.10 7.54
C GLU A 249 -8.52 -19.20 8.40
N LEU A 250 -8.67 -19.12 9.73
CA LEU A 250 -7.58 -19.37 10.68
C LEU A 250 -7.09 -20.82 10.54
N ARG A 251 -5.78 -21.01 10.43
CA ARG A 251 -5.12 -22.31 10.25
C ARG A 251 -4.23 -22.67 11.43
N GLY A 252 -3.54 -21.70 11.99
CA GLY A 252 -2.62 -21.92 13.08
C GLY A 252 -2.38 -20.69 13.91
N VAL A 253 -1.88 -20.93 15.11
CA VAL A 253 -1.38 -19.92 16.03
C VAL A 253 0.00 -20.38 16.44
N ASP A 254 0.98 -19.49 16.37
CA ASP A 254 2.32 -19.73 16.85
C ASP A 254 2.68 -18.70 17.92
N GLU A 255 3.14 -19.17 19.07
CA GLU A 255 3.47 -18.35 20.24
C GLU A 255 5.00 -18.30 20.46
N GLU A 256 5.77 -19.12 19.74
CA GLU A 256 7.22 -19.22 19.89
C GLU A 256 7.95 -18.81 18.60
N LYS A 257 9.16 -18.27 18.74
CA LYS A 257 10.00 -17.90 17.59
C LYS A 257 10.83 -19.10 17.13
N PRO A 258 11.09 -19.26 15.82
CA PRO A 258 10.57 -18.46 14.70
C PRO A 258 9.08 -18.71 14.45
N TYR A 259 8.32 -17.66 14.07
CA TYR A 259 6.88 -17.76 13.82
C TYR A 259 6.61 -18.35 12.43
N GLU A 260 6.12 -19.58 12.38
CA GLU A 260 6.01 -20.35 11.15
C GLU A 260 4.75 -21.21 11.08
N TYR A 261 4.27 -21.49 9.87
CA TYR A 261 3.16 -22.40 9.67
C TYR A 261 3.24 -23.15 8.34
N VAL A 262 2.98 -24.45 8.36
CA VAL A 262 2.90 -25.30 7.16
C VAL A 262 1.44 -25.64 6.88
N TYR A 263 0.94 -25.26 5.70
CA TYR A 263 -0.42 -25.57 5.28
C TYR A 263 -0.48 -26.95 4.60
N GLY A 264 -1.19 -27.89 5.23
CA GLY A 264 -1.30 -29.29 4.77
C GLY A 264 -2.45 -29.60 3.81
N LYS A 265 -3.13 -28.58 3.24
CA LYS A 265 -4.37 -28.78 2.46
C LYS A 265 -4.12 -28.86 0.96
N ILE A 266 -5.03 -29.54 0.26
CA ILE A 266 -5.12 -29.47 -1.20
C ILE A 266 -5.48 -28.03 -1.58
N ALA A 267 -4.70 -27.44 -2.48
CA ALA A 267 -4.86 -26.07 -2.94
C ALA A 267 -4.55 -25.99 -4.45
N PHE A 268 -5.37 -25.25 -5.19
CA PHE A 268 -5.26 -25.07 -6.62
C PHE A 268 -5.74 -23.67 -6.99
N SER A 269 -4.98 -22.98 -7.85
CA SER A 269 -5.21 -21.60 -8.30
C SER A 269 -4.73 -20.53 -7.30
N LYS A 270 -5.33 -19.33 -7.32
CA LYS A 270 -4.93 -18.20 -6.49
C LYS A 270 -5.47 -18.37 -5.07
N HIS A 271 -4.61 -18.13 -4.10
CA HIS A 271 -4.92 -18.20 -2.67
C HIS A 271 -4.26 -17.04 -1.94
N THR A 272 -4.78 -16.70 -0.77
CA THR A 272 -4.21 -15.63 0.08
C THR A 272 -3.73 -16.22 1.39
N ILE A 273 -2.45 -15.97 1.70
CA ILE A 273 -1.85 -16.23 3.01
C ILE A 273 -1.86 -14.92 3.77
N LYS A 274 -2.35 -14.94 5.01
CA LYS A 274 -2.34 -13.78 5.91
C LYS A 274 -1.71 -14.15 7.24
N ALA A 275 -0.86 -13.28 7.76
CA ALA A 275 -0.28 -13.36 9.09
C ALA A 275 -0.71 -12.15 9.92
N LEU A 276 -1.13 -12.38 11.15
CA LEU A 276 -1.57 -11.34 12.08
C LEU A 276 -0.80 -11.48 13.39
N ALA A 277 0.09 -10.53 13.66
CA ALA A 277 0.90 -10.48 14.86
C ALA A 277 0.18 -9.71 15.96
N TYR A 278 0.20 -10.24 17.17
CA TYR A 278 -0.36 -9.60 18.36
C TYR A 278 0.73 -9.34 19.39
N GLY A 279 0.96 -8.06 19.68
CA GLY A 279 1.74 -7.65 20.84
C GLY A 279 0.85 -7.40 22.06
N GLU A 280 1.41 -6.77 23.08
CA GLU A 280 0.70 -6.37 24.29
C GLU A 280 -0.35 -5.28 24.03
N ARG A 281 -0.01 -4.30 23.16
CA ARG A 281 -0.86 -3.12 22.92
C ARG A 281 -1.28 -2.97 21.48
N ASN A 282 -0.46 -3.45 20.55
CA ASN A 282 -0.67 -3.29 19.13
C ASN A 282 -0.86 -4.66 18.47
N SER A 283 -1.40 -4.62 17.26
CA SER A 283 -1.40 -5.74 16.34
C SER A 283 -1.05 -5.22 14.96
N ASP A 284 -0.50 -6.10 14.14
CA ASP A 284 -0.18 -5.76 12.76
C ASP A 284 -0.38 -6.96 11.84
N ILE A 285 -0.66 -6.69 10.57
CA ILE A 285 -1.11 -7.66 9.58
C ILE A 285 -0.25 -7.58 8.32
N ASN A 286 0.08 -8.74 7.74
CA ASN A 286 0.65 -8.79 6.40
C ASN A 286 0.01 -9.94 5.60
N GLU A 287 -0.16 -9.74 4.30
CA GLU A 287 -0.82 -10.70 3.43
C GLU A 287 -0.11 -10.85 2.09
N ILE A 288 -0.05 -12.07 1.56
CA ILE A 288 0.53 -12.38 0.25
C ILE A 288 -0.44 -13.26 -0.55
N ASP A 289 -0.64 -12.86 -1.80
CA ASP A 289 -1.32 -13.67 -2.79
C ASP A 289 -0.32 -14.63 -3.46
N VAL A 290 -0.69 -15.91 -3.51
CA VAL A 290 0.12 -16.99 -4.09
C VAL A 290 -0.70 -17.80 -5.09
N ILE A 291 -0.05 -18.34 -6.11
CA ILE A 291 -0.64 -19.32 -7.03
C ILE A 291 -0.12 -20.69 -6.63
N VAL A 292 -1.02 -21.56 -6.16
CA VAL A 292 -0.65 -22.86 -5.61
C VAL A 292 -1.12 -24.00 -6.51
N PHE A 293 -0.26 -25.00 -6.65
CA PHE A 293 -0.54 -26.31 -7.23
C PHE A 293 -0.13 -27.40 -6.23
N ASN A 294 -0.99 -27.68 -5.25
CA ASN A 294 -0.78 -28.71 -4.23
C ASN A 294 -1.90 -29.75 -4.25
N ILE A 295 -1.84 -30.68 -5.20
CA ILE A 295 -2.86 -31.72 -5.40
C ILE A 295 -2.55 -33.04 -4.66
N PHE A 296 -1.33 -33.17 -4.12
CA PHE A 296 -0.83 -34.41 -3.51
C PHE A 296 -0.06 -34.15 -2.18
N PRO A 297 -0.68 -33.53 -1.16
CA PRO A 297 0.02 -33.08 0.06
C PRO A 297 0.77 -34.21 0.81
N LYS A 298 0.30 -35.46 0.72
CA LYS A 298 0.94 -36.63 1.35
C LYS A 298 2.28 -37.03 0.73
N TYR A 299 2.55 -36.67 -0.52
CA TYR A 299 3.74 -37.12 -1.26
C TYR A 299 4.92 -36.14 -1.17
N TRP A 300 4.71 -34.95 -0.62
CA TRP A 300 5.76 -33.96 -0.37
C TRP A 300 6.41 -34.13 1.02
N LEU A 301 6.05 -35.19 1.75
CA LEU A 301 6.69 -35.60 3.01
C LEU A 301 7.83 -36.57 2.70
N SER A 302 8.98 -36.03 2.29
CA SER A 302 10.27 -36.73 2.28
C SER A 302 11.38 -35.75 2.65
#